data_AF-A0A086P4R0-F1
#
_entry.id   AF-A0A086P4R0-F1
#
_cell.length_a   1.000
_cell.length_b   1.000
_cell.length_c   1.000
_cell.angle_alpha   90.00
_cell.angle_beta   90.00
_cell.angle_gamma   90.00
#
_symmetry.space_group_name_H-M   'P 1'
#
loop_
_entity.id
_entity.type
_entity.pdbx_description
1 polymer ?
#
loop_
_entity_poly.entity_id
_entity_poly.type
_entity_poly.pdbx_seq_one_letter_code
_entity_poly.pdbx_strand_id
1 'polypeptide(L)' 'MRPHDASHFSACAAKEARRAREARLRGADQATIAQHNERAVRFQAMALRLQRRHATSLN' A
#
# COMPACT_ATOMS: atom_id res chain seq x y z
N MET A 1 -4.98 -14.11 7.54
CA MET A 1 -4.05 -13.70 6.45
C MET A 1 -2.65 -13.62 7.05
N ARG A 2 -1.64 -14.24 6.43
CA ARG A 2 -0.29 -14.20 6.99
C ARG A 2 0.31 -12.82 6.67
N PRO A 3 1.05 -12.19 7.61
CA PRO A 3 1.62 -10.85 7.42
C PRO A 3 2.67 -10.73 6.31
N HIS A 4 3.03 -11.84 5.64
CA HIS A 4 3.98 -11.89 4.54
C HIS A 4 3.35 -12.11 3.16
N ASP A 5 2.01 -12.13 3.07
CA ASP A 5 1.33 -12.37 1.80
C ASP A 5 1.15 -11.06 1.03
N ALA A 6 1.26 -11.13 -0.30
CA ALA A 6 1.03 -9.97 -1.16
C ALA A 6 -0.35 -9.33 -0.94
N SER A 7 -1.36 -10.13 -0.58
CA SER A 7 -2.71 -9.67 -0.25
C SER A 7 -2.75 -8.76 0.98
N HIS A 8 -1.92 -9.03 1.99
CA HIS A 8 -1.80 -8.17 3.18
C HIS A 8 -1.28 -6.77 2.78
N PHE A 9 -0.21 -6.73 1.99
CA PHE A 9 0.38 -5.48 1.51
C PHE A 9 -0.56 -4.72 0.58
N SER A 10 -1.30 -5.40 -0.30
CA SER A 10 -2.34 -4.77 -1.12
C SER A 10 -3.47 -4.15 -0.27
N ALA A 11 -3.90 -4.82 0.80
CA ALA A 11 -4.90 -4.27 1.72
C ALA A 11 -4.37 -3.04 2.48
N CYS A 12 -3.11 -3.07 2.93
CA CYS A 12 -2.45 -1.93 3.56
C CYS A 12 -2.32 -0.74 2.59
N ALA A 13 -1.96 -0.99 1.33
CA ALA A 13 -1.92 0.04 0.30
C ALA A 13 -3.28 0.71 0.09
N ALA A 14 -4.35 -0.07 -0.03
CA ALA A 14 -5.71 0.44 -0.18
C ALA A 14 -6.14 1.27 1.04
N LYS A 15 -5.78 0.84 2.25
CA LYS A 15 -6.06 1.56 3.49
C LYS A 15 -5.35 2.91 3.54
N GLU A 16 -4.07 2.98 3.19
CA GLU A 16 -3.31 4.23 3.17
C GLU A 16 -3.81 5.16 2.06
N ALA A 17 -4.15 4.65 0.89
CA ALA A 17 -4.78 5.45 -0.18
C ALA A 17 -6.13 6.03 0.27
N ARG A 18 -6.93 5.27 1.03
CA ARG A 18 -8.17 5.76 1.63
C ARG A 18 -7.89 6.87 2.65
N ARG A 19 -6.88 6.70 3.51
CA ARG A 19 -6.46 7.74 4.47
C ARG A 19 -6.00 9.02 3.77
N ALA A 20 -5.28 8.93 2.67
CA ALA A 20 -4.90 10.10 1.87
C ALA A 20 -6.12 10.85 1.34
N ARG A 21 -7.14 10.12 0.85
CA ARG A 21 -8.41 10.72 0.40
C ARG A 21 -9.18 11.36 1.54
N GLU A 22 -9.31 10.67 2.67
CA GLU A 22 -9.96 11.20 3.88
C GLU A 22 -9.24 12.47 4.39
N ALA A 23 -7.91 12.47 4.41
CA ALA A 23 -7.09 13.62 4.79
C ALA A 23 -7.33 14.81 3.84
N ARG A 24 -7.39 14.57 2.53
CA ARG A 24 -7.72 15.59 1.53
C ARG A 24 -9.12 16.17 1.74
N LEU A 25 -10.13 15.32 2.00
CA LEU A 25 -11.51 15.77 2.25
C LEU A 25 -11.64 16.58 3.54
N ARG A 26 -10.81 16.29 4.55
CA ARG A 26 -10.73 17.04 5.82
C ARG A 26 -9.92 18.33 5.72
N GLY A 27 -9.33 18.63 4.56
CA GLY A 27 -8.46 19.80 4.39
C GLY A 27 -7.13 19.69 5.12
N ALA A 28 -6.62 18.48 5.35
CA ALA A 28 -5.29 18.27 5.92
C ALA A 28 -4.20 18.86 5.01
N ASP A 29 -3.05 19.15 5.59
CA ASP A 29 -1.90 19.69 4.86
C ASP A 29 -1.35 18.69 3.83
N GLN A 30 -0.63 19.22 2.84
CA GLN A 30 -0.07 18.42 1.76
C GLN A 30 0.98 17.42 2.25
N ALA A 31 1.71 17.69 3.34
CA ALA A 31 2.70 16.76 3.86
C ALA A 31 2.01 15.52 4.47
N THR A 32 0.92 15.71 5.21
CA THR A 32 0.10 14.61 5.74
C THR A 32 -0.48 13.74 4.61
N ILE A 33 -1.01 14.37 3.56
CA ILE A 33 -1.55 13.64 2.39
C ILE A 33 -0.42 12.89 1.67
N ALA A 34 0.73 13.53 1.48
CA ALA A 34 1.90 12.93 0.83
C ALA A 34 2.43 11.72 1.61
N GLN A 35 2.47 11.78 2.95
CA GLN A 35 2.88 10.65 3.79
C GLN A 35 1.99 9.42 3.58
N HIS A 36 0.67 9.60 3.52
CA HIS A 36 -0.25 8.49 3.25
C HIS A 36 -0.07 7.92 1.83
N ASN A 37 0.12 8.79 0.83
CA ASN A 37 0.38 8.34 -0.53
C ASN A 37 1.71 7.57 -0.64
N GLU A 38 2.77 8.06 0.00
CA GLU A 38 4.08 7.40 0.00
C GLU A 38 3.98 5.99 0.62
N ARG A 39 3.29 5.87 1.77
CA ARG A 39 3.05 4.56 2.40
C ARG A 39 2.27 3.64 1.49
N ALA A 40 1.23 4.14 0.81
CA ALA A 40 0.44 3.35 -0.12
C ALA A 40 1.31 2.77 -1.25
N VAL A 41 2.16 3.59 -1.86
CA VAL A 41 3.08 3.16 -2.94
C VAL A 41 4.09 2.13 -2.43
N ARG A 42 4.68 2.34 -1.25
CA ARG A 42 5.61 1.37 -0.64
C ARG A 42 4.95 0.01 -0.43
N PHE A 43 3.72 -0.01 0.05
CA PHE A 43 2.96 -1.25 0.22
C PHE A 43 2.62 -1.91 -1.13
N GLN A 44 2.23 -1.14 -2.16
CA GLN A 44 2.01 -1.69 -3.51
C GLN A 44 3.28 -2.31 -4.10
N ALA A 45 4.42 -1.64 -3.96
CA ALA A 45 5.71 -2.14 -4.44
C ALA A 45 6.08 -3.47 -3.74
N MET A 46 5.83 -3.57 -2.43
CA MET A 46 6.06 -4.81 -1.68
C MET A 46 5.12 -5.94 -2.12
N ALA A 47 3.84 -5.64 -2.31
CA ALA A 47 2.86 -6.61 -2.83
C ALA A 47 3.31 -7.16 -4.20
N LEU A 48 3.71 -6.27 -5.12
CA LEU A 48 4.20 -6.65 -6.44
C LEU A 48 5.47 -7.49 -6.37
N ARG A 49 6.42 -7.14 -5.49
CA ARG A 49 7.64 -7.93 -5.27
C ARG A 49 7.32 -9.34 -4.80
N LEU A 50 6.39 -9.49 -3.87
CA LEU A 50 5.96 -10.79 -3.35
C LEU A 50 5.21 -11.62 -4.40
N GLN A 51 4.33 -10.98 -5.18
CA GLN A 51 3.66 -11.63 -6.31
C GLN A 51 4.65 -12.17 -7.34
N ARG A 52 5.65 -11.36 -7.71
CA ARG A 52 6.71 -11.78 -8.64
C ARG A 52 7.54 -12.93 -8.08
N ARG A 53 7.93 -12.87 -6.80
CA ARG A 53 8.66 -13.96 -6.15
C ARG A 53 7.87 -15.26 -6.12
N HIS A 54 6.57 -15.18 -5.85
CA HIS A 54 5.69 -16.35 -5.89
C HIS A 54 5.56 -16.92 -7.30
N ALA A 55 5.42 -16.07 -8.32
CA ALA A 55 5.38 -16.51 -9.71
C ALA A 55 6.69 -17.20 -10.15
N THR A 56 7.84 -16.67 -9.74
CA THR A 56 9.15 -17.29 -10.03
C THR A 56 9.38 -18.59 -9.25
N SER A 57 8.79 -18.75 -8.06
CA SER A 57 8.93 -19.97 -7.26
C SER A 57 8.05 -21.14 -7.73
N LEU A 58 7.09 -20.89 -8.62
CA LEU A 58 6.21 -21.90 -9.20
C LEU A 58 6.68 -22.39 -10.59
N ASN A 59 7.72 -21.78 -11.14
CA ASN A 59 8.42 -22.20 -12.36
C ASN A 59 9.72 -22.92 -12.00
#